data_AF-A0AA41WIV4-F1
#
_entry.id   AF-A0AA41WIV4-F1
#
_cell.length_a   1.000
_cell.length_b   1.000
_cell.length_c   1.000
_cell.angle_alpha   90.00
_cell.angle_beta   90.00
_cell.angle_gamma   90.00
#
_symmetry.space_group_name_H-M   'P 1'
#
loop_
_entity.id
_entity.type
_entity.pdbx_description
1 polymer ?
#
loop_
_entity_poly.entity_id
_entity_poly.type
_entity_poly.pdbx_seq_one_letter_code
_entity_poly.pdbx_strand_id
1 'polypeptide(L)'
;MAYTSAEVRTLTPVRENVERRATVPDLRDVFLCHAWDDRKGSAKELHDVLESLGVSVWFSEKDVLLGSSLLREIDKGLAKSRVGIVLVTPALLRRLAAEGIADKELSALLARDLLVPVIHDTTYESLREVSPLLGSRSGLSTAEDTFADIAAKLAELVSP
;
A
#
# COMPACT_ATOMS: atom_id res chain seq x y z
N MET A 1 15.12 -14.36 -0.28
CA MET A 1 15.16 -12.96 -0.79
C MET A 1 15.74 -12.09 0.31
N ALA A 2 16.44 -11.00 -0.02
CA ALA A 2 17.01 -10.10 0.97
C ALA A 2 16.51 -8.69 0.71
N TYR A 3 16.12 -7.97 1.77
CA TYR A 3 15.79 -6.56 1.67
C TYR A 3 17.04 -5.74 1.38
N THR A 4 16.88 -4.67 0.60
CA THR A 4 17.90 -3.63 0.49
C THR A 4 17.98 -2.82 1.79
N SER A 5 19.10 -2.16 2.04
CA SER A 5 19.28 -1.31 3.23
C SER A 5 18.25 -0.17 3.30
N ALA A 6 17.74 0.29 2.15
CA ALA A 6 16.68 1.29 2.09
C ALA A 6 15.33 0.70 2.49
N GLU A 7 14.99 -0.49 1.99
CA GLU A 7 13.78 -1.22 2.36
C GLU A 7 13.77 -1.54 3.85
N VAL A 8 14.88 -2.05 4.42
CA VAL A 8 14.96 -2.32 5.87
C VAL A 8 14.62 -1.07 6.66
N ARG A 9 15.29 0.05 6.40
CA ARG A 9 15.06 1.31 7.12
C ARG A 9 13.60 1.77 7.06
N THR A 10 12.94 1.57 5.92
CA THR A 10 11.56 2.03 5.73
C THR A 10 10.52 1.04 6.27
N LEU A 11 10.79 -0.25 6.20
CA LEU A 11 9.86 -1.30 6.64
C LEU A 11 9.99 -1.63 8.13
N THR A 12 11.12 -1.35 8.79
CA THR A 12 11.27 -1.53 10.24
C THR A 12 10.16 -0.88 11.07
N PRO A 13 9.85 0.43 10.93
CA PRO A 13 8.77 1.05 11.73
C PRO A 13 7.39 0.48 11.37
N VAL A 14 7.22 -0.02 10.14
CA VAL A 14 5.99 -0.71 9.72
C VAL A 14 5.87 -2.05 10.44
N ARG A 15 6.94 -2.83 10.49
CA ARG A 15 7.01 -4.11 11.22
C ARG A 15 6.68 -3.92 12.70
N GLU A 16 7.30 -2.94 13.36
CA GLU A 16 7.01 -2.65 14.77
C GLU A 16 5.53 -2.30 15.02
N ASN A 17 4.91 -1.53 14.10
CA ASN A 17 3.48 -1.24 14.18
C ASN A 17 2.62 -2.50 13.95
N VAL A 18 3.00 -3.32 12.98
CA VAL A 18 2.32 -4.58 12.65
C VAL A 18 2.36 -5.56 13.83
N GLU A 19 3.46 -5.62 14.56
CA GLU A 19 3.62 -6.40 15.80
C GLU A 19 2.73 -5.84 16.93
N ARG A 20 2.75 -4.52 17.17
CA ARG A 20 1.86 -3.87 18.16
C ARG A 20 0.38 -4.20 17.90
N ARG A 21 0.00 -4.21 16.62
CA ARG A 21 -1.39 -4.46 16.18
C ARG A 21 -1.75 -5.93 16.09
N ALA A 22 -0.80 -6.85 16.20
CA ALA A 22 -1.07 -8.30 16.24
C ALA A 22 -1.95 -8.71 17.44
N THR A 23 -1.99 -7.87 18.49
CA THR A 23 -2.83 -8.09 19.67
C THR A 23 -4.30 -7.71 19.47
N VAL A 24 -4.63 -7.00 18.38
CA VAL A 24 -6.00 -6.60 18.06
C VAL A 24 -6.68 -7.75 17.29
N PRO A 25 -7.77 -8.33 17.82
CA PRO A 25 -8.44 -9.44 17.16
C PRO A 25 -9.11 -9.01 15.85
N ASP A 26 -9.29 -9.96 14.93
CA ASP A 26 -10.02 -9.84 13.66
C ASP A 26 -9.46 -8.83 12.64
N LEU A 27 -8.23 -8.34 12.82
CA LEU A 27 -7.57 -7.57 11.77
C LEU A 27 -7.11 -8.48 10.63
N ARG A 28 -7.31 -8.01 9.39
CA ARG A 28 -6.60 -8.54 8.22
C ARG A 28 -5.12 -8.19 8.31
N ASP A 29 -4.29 -8.94 7.60
CA ASP A 29 -2.87 -8.63 7.55
C ASP A 29 -2.62 -7.35 6.75
N VAL A 30 -3.23 -7.28 5.57
CA VAL A 30 -2.99 -6.23 4.59
C VAL A 30 -4.30 -5.61 4.13
N PHE A 31 -4.34 -4.29 4.00
CA PHE A 31 -5.29 -3.59 3.14
C PHE A 31 -4.62 -3.20 1.83
N LEU A 32 -5.20 -3.60 0.69
CA LEU A 32 -4.68 -3.25 -0.64
C LEU A 32 -5.48 -2.09 -1.25
N CYS A 33 -4.87 -0.90 -1.24
CA CYS A 33 -5.36 0.31 -1.88
C CYS A 33 -4.86 0.39 -3.33
N HIS A 34 -5.76 0.59 -4.28
CA HIS A 34 -5.44 0.69 -5.70
C HIS A 34 -6.46 1.57 -6.43
N ALA A 35 -6.14 1.98 -7.66
CA ALA A 35 -7.13 2.64 -8.51
C ALA A 35 -8.15 1.64 -9.05
N TRP A 36 -9.39 2.08 -9.24
CA TRP A 36 -10.48 1.23 -9.71
C TRP A 36 -10.15 0.50 -11.03
N ASP A 37 -9.44 1.17 -11.93
CA ASP A 37 -9.06 0.62 -13.24
C ASP A 37 -8.15 -0.62 -13.10
N ASP A 38 -7.36 -0.69 -12.03
CA ASP A 38 -6.42 -1.78 -11.78
C ASP A 38 -7.07 -3.03 -11.17
N ARG A 39 -8.35 -2.94 -10.75
CA ARG A 39 -9.06 -3.99 -9.97
C ARG A 39 -9.11 -5.36 -10.63
N LYS A 40 -9.00 -5.43 -11.96
CA LYS A 40 -8.99 -6.68 -12.74
C LYS A 40 -7.63 -7.00 -13.35
N GLY A 41 -6.65 -6.12 -13.14
CA GLY A 41 -5.28 -6.25 -13.64
C GLY A 41 -4.31 -6.42 -12.48
N SER A 42 -3.32 -5.52 -12.40
CA SER A 42 -2.22 -5.56 -11.43
C SER A 42 -2.65 -5.67 -9.96
N ALA A 43 -3.75 -5.01 -9.58
CA ALA A 43 -4.26 -5.11 -8.20
C ALA A 43 -4.77 -6.52 -7.88
N LYS A 44 -5.44 -7.16 -8.84
CA LYS A 44 -5.90 -8.55 -8.69
C LYS A 44 -4.72 -9.52 -8.68
N GLU A 45 -3.73 -9.30 -9.54
CA GLU A 45 -2.54 -10.16 -9.58
C GLU A 45 -1.79 -10.15 -8.24
N LEU A 46 -1.50 -8.96 -7.70
CA LEU A 46 -0.85 -8.84 -6.38
C LEU A 46 -1.71 -9.45 -5.26
N HIS A 47 -3.03 -9.23 -5.30
CA HIS A 47 -3.97 -9.83 -4.36
C HIS A 47 -3.89 -11.36 -4.37
N ASP A 48 -4.02 -11.98 -5.54
CA ASP A 48 -4.10 -13.44 -5.68
C ASP A 48 -2.77 -14.08 -5.22
N VAL A 49 -1.63 -13.43 -5.49
CA VAL A 49 -0.33 -13.89 -5.00
C VAL A 49 -0.23 -13.77 -3.48
N LEU A 50 -0.65 -12.65 -2.87
CA LEU A 50 -0.65 -12.49 -1.42
C LEU A 50 -1.53 -13.55 -0.72
N GLU A 51 -2.74 -13.79 -1.23
CA GLU A 51 -3.62 -14.83 -0.70
C GLU A 51 -3.00 -16.23 -0.84
N SER A 52 -2.28 -16.51 -1.93
CA SER A 52 -1.58 -17.79 -2.11
C SER A 52 -0.47 -18.02 -1.08
N LEU A 53 0.06 -16.95 -0.48
CA LEU A 53 1.05 -16.99 0.61
C LEU A 53 0.40 -17.01 2.00
N GLY A 54 -0.94 -17.10 2.08
CA GLY A 54 -1.69 -17.12 3.33
C GLY A 54 -1.88 -15.75 3.97
N VAL A 55 -1.55 -14.66 3.27
CA VAL A 55 -1.77 -13.29 3.76
C VAL A 55 -3.24 -12.96 3.61
N SER A 56 -3.89 -12.55 4.70
CA SER A 56 -5.28 -12.13 4.64
C SER A 56 -5.38 -10.69 4.11
N VAL A 57 -5.99 -10.52 2.94
CA VAL A 57 -6.05 -9.24 2.24
C VAL A 57 -7.45 -8.64 2.32
N TRP A 58 -7.53 -7.39 2.76
CA TRP A 58 -8.67 -6.51 2.49
C TRP A 58 -8.48 -5.90 1.12
N PHE A 59 -9.14 -6.48 0.12
CA PHE A 59 -9.21 -5.91 -1.22
C PHE A 59 -10.34 -4.87 -1.27
N SER A 60 -10.03 -3.65 -1.69
CA SER A 60 -11.03 -2.58 -1.78
C SER A 60 -11.98 -2.79 -2.96
N GLU A 61 -12.77 -3.88 -2.96
CA GLU A 61 -13.71 -4.21 -4.04
C GLU A 61 -14.91 -3.26 -4.10
N LYS A 62 -15.29 -2.71 -2.95
CA LYS A 62 -16.44 -1.82 -2.83
C LYS A 62 -15.99 -0.39 -2.91
N ASP A 63 -16.01 0.10 -4.14
CA ASP A 63 -16.14 1.51 -4.48
C ASP A 63 -15.31 2.46 -3.60
N VAL A 64 -14.13 2.85 -4.10
CA VAL A 64 -13.85 4.28 -4.02
C VAL A 64 -14.86 4.94 -4.97
N LEU A 65 -16.13 5.06 -4.52
CA LEU A 65 -17.24 5.67 -5.24
C LEU A 65 -16.70 6.94 -5.91
N LEU A 66 -17.19 7.25 -7.11
CA LEU A 66 -17.05 8.60 -7.66
C LEU A 66 -17.52 9.59 -6.58
N GLY A 67 -16.58 10.29 -5.93
CA GLY A 67 -16.84 11.22 -4.81
C GLY A 67 -16.46 10.76 -3.39
N SER A 68 -16.00 9.53 -3.14
CA SER A 68 -15.38 9.19 -1.85
C SER A 68 -13.88 9.52 -1.89
N SER A 69 -13.41 10.32 -0.93
CA SER A 69 -11.99 10.64 -0.80
C SER A 69 -11.16 9.37 -0.56
N LEU A 70 -10.08 9.18 -1.34
CA LEU A 70 -9.09 8.10 -1.16
C LEU A 70 -8.67 7.93 0.30
N LEU A 71 -8.56 9.04 1.03
CA LEU A 71 -8.15 9.08 2.42
C LEU A 71 -9.11 8.32 3.33
N ARG A 72 -10.42 8.41 3.06
CA ARG A 72 -11.44 7.74 3.86
C ARG A 72 -11.38 6.23 3.66
N GLU A 73 -11.09 5.78 2.45
CA GLU A 73 -10.92 4.34 2.18
C GLU A 73 -9.64 3.81 2.80
N ILE A 74 -8.55 4.59 2.76
CA ILE A 74 -7.33 4.24 3.50
C ILE A 74 -7.59 4.15 5.01
N ASP A 75 -8.28 5.11 5.62
CA ASP A 75 -8.56 5.06 7.06
C ASP A 75 -9.45 3.86 7.43
N LYS A 76 -10.49 3.55 6.63
CA LYS A 76 -11.30 2.34 6.81
C LYS A 76 -10.47 1.05 6.69
N GLY A 77 -9.61 0.98 5.67
CA GLY A 77 -8.75 -0.17 5.42
C GLY A 77 -7.76 -0.37 6.55
N LEU A 78 -7.11 0.71 6.98
CA LEU A 78 -6.18 0.72 8.11
C LEU A 78 -6.88 0.38 9.43
N ALA A 79 -8.13 0.78 9.66
CA ALA A 79 -8.86 0.41 10.87
C ALA A 79 -9.08 -1.11 10.99
N LYS A 80 -9.05 -1.84 9.88
CA LYS A 80 -9.40 -3.26 9.80
C LYS A 80 -8.25 -4.16 9.32
N SER A 81 -7.08 -3.58 9.12
CA SER A 81 -5.89 -4.30 8.65
C SER A 81 -4.64 -3.84 9.40
N ARG A 82 -3.66 -4.71 9.56
CA ARG A 82 -2.41 -4.42 10.31
C ARG A 82 -1.54 -3.43 9.56
N VAL A 83 -1.39 -3.59 8.24
CA VAL A 83 -0.70 -2.65 7.34
C VAL A 83 -1.56 -2.30 6.12
N GLY A 84 -1.32 -1.13 5.51
CA GLY A 84 -1.90 -0.73 4.23
C GLY A 84 -0.84 -0.69 3.13
N ILE A 85 -1.18 -1.27 1.98
CA ILE A 85 -0.38 -1.27 0.76
C ILE A 85 -1.04 -0.35 -0.23
N VAL A 86 -0.26 0.56 -0.82
CA VAL A 86 -0.75 1.47 -1.86
C VAL A 86 -0.10 1.06 -3.17
N LEU A 87 -0.87 0.42 -4.05
CA LEU A 87 -0.42 0.07 -5.40
C LEU A 87 -0.46 1.32 -6.28
N VAL A 88 0.72 1.90 -6.52
CA VAL A 88 0.90 3.13 -7.27
C VAL A 88 1.10 2.79 -8.75
N THR A 89 0.02 2.97 -9.51
CA THR A 89 -0.01 2.83 -10.97
C THR A 89 -0.21 4.18 -11.66
N PRO A 90 -0.04 4.29 -12.99
CA PRO A 90 -0.44 5.49 -13.73
C PRO A 90 -1.91 5.88 -13.52
N ALA A 91 -2.81 4.92 -13.29
CA ALA A 91 -4.22 5.19 -13.02
C ALA A 91 -4.40 5.87 -11.66
N LEU A 92 -3.69 5.41 -10.62
CA LEU A 92 -3.72 6.06 -9.31
C LEU A 92 -3.14 7.48 -9.37
N LEU A 93 -2.03 7.69 -10.07
CA LEU A 93 -1.41 9.01 -10.20
C LEU A 93 -2.35 10.03 -10.87
N ARG A 94 -3.03 9.65 -11.96
CA ARG A 94 -4.03 10.50 -12.61
C ARG A 94 -5.16 10.90 -11.66
N ARG A 95 -5.60 9.95 -10.82
CA ARG A 95 -6.66 10.18 -9.83
C ARG A 95 -6.19 11.13 -8.73
N LEU A 96 -5.01 10.91 -8.17
CA LEU A 96 -4.42 11.78 -7.15
C LEU A 96 -4.28 13.22 -7.66
N ALA A 97 -3.81 13.39 -8.91
CA ALA A 97 -3.70 14.69 -9.54
C ALA A 97 -5.06 15.38 -9.75
N ALA A 98 -6.10 14.60 -10.10
CA ALA A 98 -7.45 15.11 -10.32
C ALA A 98 -8.20 15.46 -9.02
N GLU A 99 -8.01 14.69 -7.95
CA GLU A 99 -8.66 14.93 -6.65
C GLU A 99 -8.05 16.12 -5.89
N GLY A 100 -6.84 16.55 -6.24
CA GLY A 100 -6.18 17.68 -5.58
C GLY A 100 -5.97 17.44 -4.09
N ILE A 101 -5.70 16.18 -3.70
CA ILE A 101 -5.51 15.79 -2.30
C ILE A 101 -4.40 16.65 -1.70
N ALA A 102 -4.75 17.46 -0.70
CA ALA A 102 -3.77 18.33 -0.07
C ALA A 102 -2.76 17.49 0.72
N ASP A 103 -1.48 17.86 0.64
CA ASP A 103 -0.37 17.22 1.37
C ASP A 103 -0.69 17.03 2.86
N LYS A 104 -1.43 17.95 3.48
CA LYS A 104 -1.83 17.84 4.91
C LYS A 104 -2.68 16.61 5.20
N GLU A 105 -3.58 16.23 4.31
CA GLU A 105 -4.49 15.12 4.55
C GLU A 105 -3.78 13.77 4.39
N LEU A 106 -2.88 13.69 3.41
CA LEU A 106 -2.04 12.51 3.21
C LEU A 106 -0.97 12.39 4.31
N SER A 107 -0.45 13.51 4.84
CA SER A 107 0.48 13.54 5.98
C SER A 107 -0.08 12.79 7.19
N ALA A 108 -1.36 12.99 7.52
CA ALA A 108 -1.98 12.39 8.69
C ALA A 108 -2.07 10.85 8.60
N LEU A 109 -2.29 10.33 7.38
CA LEU A 109 -2.31 8.89 7.13
C LEU A 109 -0.90 8.29 7.12
N LEU A 110 0.06 9.03 6.54
CA LEU A 110 1.45 8.61 6.51
C LEU A 110 2.07 8.60 7.92
N ALA A 111 1.70 9.53 8.81
CA ALA A 111 2.23 9.64 10.16
C ALA A 111 2.04 8.38 11.04
N ARG A 112 1.22 7.42 10.62
CA ARG A 112 1.01 6.16 11.35
C ARG A 112 2.08 5.10 11.07
N ASP A 113 3.01 5.32 10.15
CA ASP A 113 4.02 4.32 9.73
C ASP A 113 3.41 2.95 9.38
N LEU A 114 2.24 2.98 8.74
CA LEU A 114 1.44 1.81 8.40
C LEU A 114 1.19 1.65 6.90
N LEU A 115 1.83 2.48 6.07
CA LEU A 115 1.60 2.52 4.63
C LEU A 115 2.89 2.21 3.87
N VAL A 116 2.82 1.21 3.00
CA VAL A 116 3.91 0.82 2.10
C VAL A 116 3.48 1.07 0.65
N PRO A 117 4.15 1.99 -0.07
CA PRO A 117 3.91 2.15 -1.50
C PRO A 117 4.53 1.00 -2.29
N VAL A 118 3.80 0.51 -3.29
CA VAL A 118 4.27 -0.46 -4.29
C VAL A 118 4.15 0.21 -5.65
N ILE A 119 5.28 0.59 -6.25
CA ILE A 119 5.33 1.22 -7.57
C ILE A 119 5.15 0.15 -8.65
N HIS A 120 4.22 0.39 -9.58
CA HIS A 120 3.97 -0.50 -10.70
C HIS A 120 3.70 0.29 -11.99
N ASP A 121 4.42 -0.04 -13.06
CA ASP A 121 4.36 0.63 -14.37
C ASP A 121 4.45 2.18 -14.29
N THR A 122 5.19 2.67 -13.30
CA THR A 122 5.46 4.10 -13.07
C THR A 122 6.76 4.28 -12.29
N THR A 123 7.05 5.49 -11.81
CA THR A 123 8.28 5.81 -11.07
C THR A 123 7.98 6.53 -9.75
N TYR A 124 8.95 6.46 -8.83
CA TYR A 124 8.93 7.26 -7.60
C TYR A 124 8.96 8.76 -7.88
N GLU A 125 9.56 9.19 -8.99
CA GLU A 125 9.58 10.59 -9.42
C GLU A 125 8.18 11.08 -9.77
N SER A 126 7.47 10.36 -10.63
CA SER A 126 6.08 10.69 -10.98
C SER A 126 5.15 10.64 -9.77
N LEU A 127 5.39 9.73 -8.84
CA LEU A 127 4.68 9.74 -7.55
C LEU A 127 4.98 11.00 -6.74
N ARG A 128 6.25 11.43 -6.66
CA ARG A 128 6.65 12.61 -5.90
C ARG A 128 6.13 13.91 -6.49
N GLU A 129 5.97 14.00 -7.81
CA GLU A 129 5.37 15.16 -8.49
C GLU A 129 3.90 15.35 -8.09
N VAL A 130 3.15 14.25 -8.01
CA VAL A 130 1.71 14.29 -7.68
C VAL A 130 1.50 14.31 -6.16
N SER A 131 2.36 13.64 -5.42
CA SER A 131 2.28 13.46 -3.98
C SER A 131 3.67 13.41 -3.34
N PRO A 132 4.26 14.57 -3.01
CA PRO A 132 5.60 14.66 -2.45
C PRO A 132 5.78 13.80 -1.19
N LEU A 133 4.76 13.75 -0.33
CA LEU A 133 4.82 13.01 0.92
C LEU A 133 4.79 11.50 0.73
N LEU A 134 3.92 10.97 -0.13
CA LEU A 134 3.89 9.54 -0.42
C LEU A 134 5.15 9.12 -1.19
N GLY A 135 5.62 9.96 -2.12
CA GLY A 135 6.88 9.75 -2.85
C GLY A 135 8.15 9.95 -2.00
N SER A 136 8.05 10.51 -0.79
CA SER A 136 9.17 10.60 0.15
C SER A 136 9.44 9.28 0.88
N ARG A 137 8.44 8.38 0.93
CA ARG A 137 8.62 7.04 1.46
C ARG A 137 9.29 6.15 0.44
N SER A 138 10.27 5.38 0.89
CA SER A 138 10.71 4.20 0.16
C SER A 138 9.64 3.12 0.25
N GLY A 139 9.62 2.22 -0.71
CA GLY A 139 8.67 1.13 -0.79
C GLY A 139 9.19 0.08 -1.76
N LEU A 140 8.28 -0.72 -2.31
CA LEU A 140 8.64 -1.79 -3.24
C LEU A 140 8.35 -1.34 -4.68
N SER A 141 8.97 -1.99 -5.67
CA SER A 141 8.83 -1.60 -7.07
C SER A 141 8.83 -2.82 -7.98
N THR A 142 7.88 -2.89 -8.91
CA THR A 142 7.87 -3.96 -9.93
C THR A 142 8.94 -3.77 -11.00
N ALA A 143 9.69 -2.65 -10.97
CA ALA A 143 10.87 -2.46 -11.81
C ALA A 143 12.09 -3.23 -11.28
N GLU A 144 12.10 -3.57 -9.98
CA GLU A 144 13.20 -4.26 -9.31
C GLU A 144 12.85 -5.71 -8.97
N ASP A 145 11.59 -5.97 -8.62
CA ASP A 145 11.09 -7.25 -8.13
C ASP A 145 9.83 -7.69 -8.90
N THR A 146 9.56 -9.00 -8.97
CA THR A 146 8.27 -9.48 -9.47
C THR A 146 7.17 -9.34 -8.42
N PHE A 147 5.89 -9.46 -8.79
CA PHE A 147 4.82 -9.51 -7.79
C PHE A 147 4.97 -10.66 -6.80
N ALA A 148 5.56 -11.81 -7.22
CA ALA A 148 5.87 -12.91 -6.31
C ALA A 148 6.89 -12.50 -5.25
N ASP A 149 7.95 -11.81 -5.66
CA ASP A 149 9.00 -11.34 -4.74
C ASP A 149 8.47 -10.25 -3.79
N ILE A 150 7.69 -9.31 -4.32
CA ILE A 150 7.03 -8.25 -3.55
C ILE A 150 6.06 -8.87 -2.53
N ALA A 151 5.22 -9.81 -2.96
CA ALA A 151 4.27 -10.48 -2.07
C ALA A 151 4.99 -11.29 -0.98
N ALA A 152 6.12 -11.94 -1.30
CA ALA A 152 6.93 -12.65 -0.31
C ALA A 152 7.51 -11.68 0.75
N LYS A 153 8.03 -10.52 0.33
CA LYS A 153 8.49 -9.45 1.24
C LYS A 153 7.34 -8.96 2.12
N LEU A 154 6.16 -8.72 1.54
CA LEU A 154 4.99 -8.28 2.30
C LEU A 154 4.46 -9.35 3.27
N ALA A 155 4.47 -10.62 2.88
CA ALA A 155 4.08 -11.74 3.72
C ALA A 155 5.01 -11.87 4.93
N GLU A 156 6.32 -11.73 4.73
CA GLU A 156 7.29 -11.72 5.82
C GLU A 156 7.13 -10.49 6.73
N LEU A 157 6.78 -9.33 6.17
CA LEU A 157 6.51 -8.11 6.93
C LEU A 157 5.33 -8.27 7.90
N VAL A 158 4.28 -8.99 7.47
CA VAL A 158 3.06 -9.20 8.26
C VAL A 158 3.04 -10.49 9.06
N SER A 159 4.01 -11.39 8.85
CA SER A 159 4.17 -12.58 9.70
C SER A 159 4.34 -12.17 11.17
N PRO A 160 3.70 -12.91 12.11
CA PRO A 160 3.98 -12.79 13.54
C PRO A 160 5.44 -13.10 13.89
#